data_AF-W4G5R3-F1
#
_entry.id   AF-W4G5R3-F1
#
_cell.length_a   1.000
_cell.length_b   1.000
_cell.length_c   1.000
_cell.angle_alpha   90.00
_cell.angle_beta   90.00
_cell.angle_gamma   90.00
#
_symmetry.space_group_name_H-M   'P 1'
#
loop_
_entity.id
_entity.type
_entity.pdbx_description
1 polymer ?
#
loop_
_entity_poly.entity_id
_entity_poly.type
_entity_poly.pdbx_seq_one_letter_code
_entity_poly.pdbx_strand_id
1 'polypeptide(L)'
;MESKGEVDPNERENRIHARRGRIDTRNANKDDENKKKKSSSTDAKKMNRGAQQIADSLNQLDKRKITGIQEVTDIRVRADDTENTRRINEEDRKQKRIEKLQQEAITSGSRNAAVEMRWADLYDYNMPQELFKQLQLQSEACGAILASKDGLIKDFQTQLKAKDEEYVVALKVQADDVETLVDRMSQQYREMQEEYELELEQIEDAFLKAR
;
A
#
# COMPACT_ATOMS: atom_id res chain seq x y z
N MET A 1 5.94 22.68 -25.88
CA MET A 1 4.82 21.83 -26.36
C MET A 1 5.46 20.53 -26.78
N GLU A 2 5.69 19.63 -25.81
CA GLU A 2 6.41 18.38 -26.04
C GLU A 2 5.49 17.36 -26.70
N SER A 3 5.92 16.88 -27.86
CA SER A 3 5.29 15.85 -28.66
C SER A 3 5.23 14.54 -27.87
N LYS A 4 4.03 14.08 -27.54
CA LYS A 4 3.80 12.71 -27.08
C LYS A 4 4.06 11.78 -28.26
N GLY A 5 5.22 11.10 -28.24
CA GLY A 5 5.55 10.05 -29.20
C GLY A 5 4.52 8.92 -29.12
N GLU A 6 3.72 8.79 -30.17
CA GLU A 6 2.83 7.66 -30.39
C GLU A 6 3.67 6.44 -30.73
N VAL A 7 3.71 5.46 -29.82
CA VAL A 7 4.51 4.23 -30.00
C VAL A 7 3.78 3.32 -30.97
N ASP A 8 4.45 2.98 -32.08
CA ASP A 8 3.92 2.12 -33.15
C ASP A 8 3.35 0.80 -32.56
N PRO A 9 2.06 0.50 -32.79
CA PRO A 9 1.41 -0.74 -32.35
C PRO A 9 2.16 -2.02 -32.75
N ASN A 10 2.82 -2.03 -33.92
CA ASN A 10 3.58 -3.18 -34.41
C ASN A 10 4.82 -3.46 -33.53
N GLU A 11 5.44 -2.43 -32.97
CA GLU A 11 6.60 -2.60 -32.08
C GLU A 11 6.20 -3.25 -30.75
N ARG A 12 5.01 -2.91 -30.25
CA ARG A 12 4.44 -3.52 -29.04
C ARG A 12 4.09 -4.99 -29.27
N GLU A 13 3.47 -5.33 -30.39
CA GLU A 13 3.13 -6.72 -30.73
C GLU A 13 4.37 -7.59 -30.95
N ASN A 14 5.39 -7.05 -31.63
CA ASN A 14 6.67 -7.73 -31.81
C ASN A 14 7.37 -8.01 -30.47
N ARG A 15 7.31 -7.07 -29.52
CA ARG A 15 7.83 -7.30 -28.15
C ARG A 15 7.05 -8.39 -27.40
N ILE A 16 5.73 -8.46 -27.57
CA ILE A 16 4.88 -9.48 -26.94
C ILE A 16 5.18 -10.86 -27.53
N HIS A 17 5.31 -10.97 -28.86
CA HIS A 17 5.68 -12.23 -29.51
C HIS A 17 7.08 -12.71 -29.10
N ALA A 18 8.07 -11.81 -29.06
CA ALA A 18 9.41 -12.14 -28.60
C ALA A 18 9.41 -12.60 -27.12
N ARG A 19 8.56 -11.99 -26.27
CA ARG A 19 8.42 -12.42 -24.87
C ARG A 19 7.77 -13.81 -24.77
N ARG A 20 6.73 -14.10 -25.55
CA ARG A 20 6.07 -15.42 -25.58
C ARG A 20 7.05 -16.51 -26.00
N GLY A 21 7.82 -16.29 -27.07
CA GLY A 21 8.85 -17.25 -27.51
C GLY A 21 9.92 -17.53 -26.46
N ARG A 22 10.33 -16.54 -25.67
CA ARG A 22 11.26 -16.74 -24.53
C ARG A 22 10.64 -17.53 -23.38
N ILE A 23 9.33 -17.41 -23.15
CA ILE A 23 8.62 -18.15 -22.10
C ILE A 23 8.45 -19.61 -22.54
N ASP A 24 8.08 -19.85 -23.80
CA ASP A 24 7.87 -21.19 -24.33
C ASP A 24 9.17 -22.00 -24.35
N THR A 25 10.29 -21.39 -24.76
CA THR A 25 11.61 -22.03 -24.70
C THR A 25 12.06 -22.32 -23.26
N ARG A 26 11.76 -21.42 -22.30
CA ARG A 26 12.05 -21.66 -20.88
C ARG A 26 11.22 -22.81 -20.30
N ASN A 27 9.96 -22.94 -20.71
CA ASN A 27 9.08 -24.02 -20.26
C ASN A 27 9.50 -25.37 -20.86
N ALA A 28 9.83 -25.41 -22.15
CA ALA A 28 10.34 -26.62 -22.80
C ALA A 28 11.62 -27.15 -22.14
N ASN A 29 12.57 -26.26 -21.82
CA ASN A 29 13.81 -26.65 -21.12
C ASN A 29 13.55 -27.17 -19.69
N LYS A 30 12.57 -26.60 -18.98
CA LYS A 30 12.15 -27.11 -17.67
C LYS A 30 11.54 -28.51 -17.76
N ASP A 31 10.73 -28.77 -18.78
CA ASP A 31 10.10 -30.07 -18.98
C ASP A 31 11.12 -31.16 -19.32
N ASP A 32 12.17 -30.81 -20.08
CA ASP A 32 13.27 -31.72 -20.42
C ASP A 32 14.18 -32.03 -19.21
N GLU A 33 14.47 -31.03 -18.36
CA GLU A 33 15.15 -31.27 -17.08
C GLU A 33 14.32 -32.17 -16.15
N ASN A 34 12.99 -31.97 -16.13
CA ASN A 34 12.09 -32.76 -15.30
C ASN A 34 11.99 -34.21 -15.80
N LYS A 35 12.05 -34.43 -17.12
CA LYS A 35 12.15 -35.77 -17.72
C LYS A 35 13.47 -36.46 -17.39
N LYS A 36 14.61 -35.76 -17.45
CA LYS A 36 15.93 -36.31 -17.07
C LYS A 36 16.00 -36.68 -15.58
N LYS A 37 15.39 -35.89 -14.69
CA LYS A 37 15.24 -36.25 -13.27
C LYS A 37 14.35 -37.48 -13.04
N LYS A 38 13.33 -37.67 -13.88
CA LYS A 38 12.44 -38.85 -13.81
C LYS A 38 13.17 -40.14 -14.21
N SER A 39 14.02 -40.10 -15.24
CA SER A 39 14.79 -41.27 -15.69
C SER A 39 15.93 -41.69 -14.74
N SER A 40 16.43 -40.78 -13.89
CA SER A 40 17.42 -41.11 -12.85
C SER A 40 16.80 -41.65 -11.55
N SER A 41 15.47 -41.72 -11.45
CA SER A 41 14.76 -42.17 -10.23
C SER A 41 14.47 -43.67 -10.18
N THR A 42 14.70 -44.42 -11.27
CA THR A 42 14.36 -45.84 -11.37
C THR A 42 15.37 -46.80 -10.72
N ASP A 43 16.51 -46.31 -10.24
CA ASP A 43 17.51 -47.09 -9.47
C ASP A 43 17.49 -46.79 -7.96
N ALA A 44 16.30 -46.54 -7.39
CA ALA A 44 16.13 -46.46 -5.96
C ALA A 44 16.17 -47.86 -5.33
N LYS A 45 17.34 -48.23 -4.80
CA LYS A 45 17.52 -49.26 -3.76
C LYS A 45 16.31 -49.19 -2.81
N LYS A 46 15.51 -50.26 -2.70
CA LYS A 46 14.37 -50.34 -1.77
C LYS A 46 14.81 -49.84 -0.39
N MET A 47 14.39 -48.64 -0.02
CA MET A 47 14.74 -48.05 1.28
C MET A 47 14.17 -48.95 2.38
N ASN A 48 14.96 -49.15 3.45
CA ASN A 48 14.44 -49.81 4.65
C ASN A 48 13.24 -48.99 5.18
N ARG A 49 12.24 -49.66 5.76
CA ARG A 49 10.96 -49.07 6.19
C ARG A 49 11.15 -47.87 7.13
N GLY A 50 12.13 -47.92 8.03
CA GLY A 50 12.50 -46.78 8.88
C GLY A 50 13.13 -45.61 8.11
N ALA A 51 13.95 -45.89 7.10
CA ALA A 51 14.51 -44.84 6.23
C ALA A 51 13.43 -44.17 5.38
N GLN A 52 12.44 -44.94 4.91
CA GLN A 52 11.26 -44.41 4.21
C GLN A 52 10.43 -43.52 5.14
N GLN A 53 10.16 -43.98 6.37
CA GLN A 53 9.42 -43.19 7.37
C GLN A 53 10.12 -41.87 7.68
N ILE A 54 11.45 -41.84 7.85
CA ILE A 54 12.21 -40.60 8.06
C ILE A 54 12.01 -39.62 6.88
N ALA A 55 12.10 -40.12 5.65
CA ALA A 55 11.92 -39.28 4.47
C ALA A 55 10.50 -38.70 4.38
N ASP A 56 9.48 -39.50 4.70
CA ASP A 56 8.09 -39.06 4.72
C ASP A 56 7.84 -38.04 5.84
N SER A 57 8.41 -38.27 7.03
CA SER A 57 8.31 -37.38 8.19
C SER A 57 8.94 -36.01 7.92
N LEU A 58 10.14 -35.99 7.32
CA LEU A 58 10.80 -34.74 6.93
C LEU A 58 9.98 -33.96 5.90
N ASN A 59 9.41 -34.64 4.90
CA ASN A 59 8.54 -34.00 3.91
C ASN A 59 7.27 -33.41 4.54
N GLN A 60 6.70 -34.10 5.53
CA GLN A 60 5.51 -33.65 6.24
C GLN A 60 5.81 -32.38 7.07
N LEU A 61 6.92 -32.39 7.82
CA LEU A 61 7.40 -31.22 8.58
C LEU A 61 7.70 -30.03 7.67
N ASP A 62 8.35 -30.25 6.52
CA ASP A 62 8.64 -29.18 5.56
C ASP A 62 7.35 -28.57 4.99
N LYS A 63 6.35 -29.40 4.64
CA LYS A 63 5.03 -28.89 4.21
C LYS A 63 4.38 -28.07 5.30
N ARG A 64 4.34 -28.58 6.54
CA ARG A 64 3.74 -27.86 7.68
C ARG A 64 4.43 -26.53 7.92
N LYS A 65 5.75 -26.50 7.83
CA LYS A 65 6.56 -25.29 7.99
C LYS A 65 6.26 -24.27 6.90
N ILE A 66 6.20 -24.69 5.64
CA ILE A 66 5.87 -23.80 4.53
C ILE A 66 4.48 -23.20 4.71
N THR A 67 3.48 -24.02 5.04
CA THR A 67 2.11 -23.55 5.30
C THR A 67 2.07 -22.55 6.46
N GLY A 68 2.70 -22.86 7.60
CA GLY A 68 2.74 -21.94 8.73
C GLY A 68 3.42 -20.60 8.40
N ILE A 69 4.51 -20.63 7.62
CA ILE A 69 5.17 -19.41 7.15
C ILE A 69 4.25 -18.61 6.22
N GLN A 70 3.53 -19.26 5.32
CA GLN A 70 2.58 -18.61 4.41
C GLN A 70 1.47 -17.91 5.19
N GLU A 71 0.87 -18.57 6.17
CA GLU A 71 -0.22 -18.01 6.96
C GLU A 71 0.19 -16.77 7.78
N VAL A 72 1.40 -16.79 8.36
CA VAL A 72 1.99 -15.61 9.03
C VAL A 72 2.31 -14.50 8.02
N THR A 73 2.82 -14.87 6.85
CA THR A 73 3.13 -13.93 5.77
C THR A 73 1.86 -13.25 5.25
N ASP A 74 0.76 -13.98 5.10
CA ASP A 74 -0.52 -13.45 4.61
C ASP A 74 -1.11 -12.40 5.56
N ILE A 75 -0.88 -12.51 6.87
CA ILE A 75 -1.27 -11.47 7.83
C ILE A 75 -0.45 -10.21 7.59
N ARG A 76 0.88 -10.35 7.46
CA ARG A 76 1.79 -9.21 7.23
C ARG A 76 1.49 -8.49 5.93
N VAL A 77 1.30 -9.23 4.83
CA VAL A 77 1.00 -8.64 3.52
C VAL A 77 -0.32 -7.87 3.55
N ARG A 78 -1.36 -8.39 4.22
CA ARG A 78 -2.64 -7.67 4.37
C ARG A 78 -2.48 -6.37 5.17
N ALA A 79 -1.70 -6.39 6.24
CA ALA A 79 -1.40 -5.18 7.01
C ALA A 79 -0.63 -4.16 6.16
N ASP A 80 0.38 -4.60 5.41
CA ASP A 80 1.17 -3.76 4.51
C ASP A 80 0.31 -3.15 3.39
N ASP A 81 -0.59 -3.92 2.77
CA ASP A 81 -1.51 -3.44 1.74
C ASP A 81 -2.47 -2.37 2.29
N THR A 82 -2.95 -2.57 3.52
CA THR A 82 -3.82 -1.60 4.21
C THR A 82 -3.07 -0.30 4.51
N GLU A 83 -1.84 -0.38 5.02
CA GLU A 83 -0.98 0.77 5.27
C GLU A 83 -0.60 1.49 3.96
N ASN A 84 -0.30 0.74 2.89
CA ASN A 84 -0.03 1.31 1.58
C ASN A 84 -1.23 2.09 1.04
N THR A 85 -2.43 1.52 1.15
CA THR A 85 -3.68 2.20 0.77
C THR A 85 -3.89 3.48 1.59
N ARG A 86 -3.60 3.43 2.90
CA ARG A 86 -3.66 4.61 3.77
C ARG A 86 -2.68 5.70 3.32
N ARG A 87 -1.46 5.34 2.96
CA ARG A 87 -0.43 6.28 2.46
C ARG A 87 -0.86 6.97 1.18
N ILE A 88 -1.38 6.23 0.21
CA ILE A 88 -1.89 6.77 -1.06
C ILE A 88 -3.00 7.79 -0.77
N ASN A 89 -3.98 7.42 0.04
CA ASN A 89 -5.07 8.31 0.43
C ASN A 89 -4.57 9.57 1.15
N GLU A 90 -3.51 9.46 1.95
CA GLU A 90 -2.92 10.61 2.64
C GLU A 90 -2.19 11.56 1.70
N GLU A 91 -1.47 11.02 0.72
CA GLU A 91 -0.83 11.82 -0.32
C GLU A 91 -1.87 12.57 -1.16
N ASP A 92 -2.95 11.92 -1.57
CA ASP A 92 -4.06 12.55 -2.30
C ASP A 92 -4.69 13.69 -1.49
N ARG A 93 -4.93 13.47 -0.19
CA ARG A 93 -5.48 14.50 0.70
C ARG A 93 -4.51 15.65 0.87
N LYS A 94 -3.21 15.38 1.01
CA LYS A 94 -2.16 16.40 1.08
C LYS A 94 -2.10 17.23 -0.20
N GLN A 95 -2.17 16.58 -1.36
CA GLN A 95 -2.16 17.25 -2.65
C GLN A 95 -3.37 18.20 -2.81
N LYS A 96 -4.57 17.74 -2.45
CA LYS A 96 -5.78 18.58 -2.43
C LYS A 96 -5.66 19.78 -1.49
N ARG A 97 -5.01 19.63 -0.32
CA ARG A 97 -4.74 20.77 0.59
C ARG A 97 -3.82 21.80 -0.05
N ILE A 98 -2.76 21.36 -0.72
CA ILE A 98 -1.80 22.22 -1.41
C ILE A 98 -2.50 22.98 -2.54
N GLU A 99 -3.31 22.30 -3.35
CA GLU A 99 -4.08 22.92 -4.43
C GLU A 99 -5.05 23.99 -3.89
N LYS A 100 -5.80 23.69 -2.82
CA LYS A 100 -6.66 24.68 -2.15
C LYS A 100 -5.88 25.91 -1.68
N LEU A 101 -4.71 25.72 -1.07
CA LEU A 101 -3.84 26.82 -0.62
C LEU A 101 -3.36 27.68 -1.78
N GLN A 102 -2.94 27.05 -2.89
CA GLN A 102 -2.50 27.77 -4.09
C GLN A 102 -3.65 28.58 -4.71
N GLN A 103 -4.84 27.99 -4.80
CA GLN A 103 -6.02 28.68 -5.33
C GLN A 103 -6.43 29.87 -4.47
N GLU A 104 -6.41 29.72 -3.14
CA GLU A 104 -6.66 30.84 -2.22
C GLU A 104 -5.57 31.92 -2.34
N ALA A 105 -4.29 31.55 -2.47
CA ALA A 105 -3.20 32.50 -2.64
C ALA A 105 -3.34 33.32 -3.94
N ILE A 106 -3.67 32.68 -5.06
CA ILE A 106 -3.89 33.35 -6.35
C ILE A 106 -5.12 34.26 -6.27
N THR A 107 -6.25 33.72 -5.81
CA THR A 107 -7.52 34.44 -5.77
C THR A 107 -7.47 35.62 -4.80
N SER A 108 -6.98 35.39 -3.59
CA SER A 108 -6.82 36.47 -2.60
C SER A 108 -5.74 37.47 -3.01
N GLY A 109 -4.66 37.04 -3.66
CA GLY A 109 -3.64 37.94 -4.17
C GLY A 109 -4.20 38.91 -5.21
N SER A 110 -4.99 38.41 -6.17
CA SER A 110 -5.69 39.23 -7.16
C SER A 110 -6.68 40.20 -6.52
N ARG A 111 -7.49 39.74 -5.55
CA ARG A 111 -8.43 40.60 -4.82
C ARG A 111 -7.70 41.68 -4.00
N ASN A 112 -6.61 41.32 -3.30
CA ASN A 112 -5.79 42.29 -2.57
C ASN A 112 -5.22 43.35 -3.49
N ALA A 113 -4.68 42.96 -4.66
CA ALA A 113 -4.15 43.92 -5.62
C ALA A 113 -5.24 44.90 -6.12
N ALA A 114 -6.45 44.39 -6.40
CA ALA A 114 -7.59 45.24 -6.79
C ALA A 114 -8.00 46.24 -5.70
N VAL A 115 -8.04 45.78 -4.44
CA VAL A 115 -8.27 46.64 -3.26
C VAL A 115 -7.16 47.68 -3.13
N GLU A 116 -5.91 47.30 -3.34
CA GLU A 116 -4.75 48.20 -3.20
C GLU A 116 -4.77 49.31 -4.26
N MET A 117 -5.03 48.97 -5.52
CA MET A 117 -5.11 49.94 -6.62
C MET A 117 -6.23 50.96 -6.41
N ARG A 118 -7.35 50.54 -5.81
CA ARG A 118 -8.51 51.39 -5.53
C ARG A 118 -8.25 52.48 -4.50
N TRP A 119 -7.20 52.40 -3.67
CA TRP A 119 -6.90 53.45 -2.70
C TRP A 119 -6.49 54.78 -3.34
N ALA A 120 -5.81 54.74 -4.48
CA ALA A 120 -5.42 55.95 -5.20
C ALA A 120 -6.65 56.72 -5.71
N ASP A 121 -7.62 56.01 -6.31
CA ASP A 121 -8.85 56.59 -6.85
C ASP A 121 -9.70 57.31 -5.78
N LEU A 122 -9.58 56.91 -4.51
CA LEU A 122 -10.37 57.51 -3.43
C LEU A 122 -10.01 58.98 -3.18
N TYR A 123 -8.79 59.41 -3.53
CA TYR A 123 -8.36 60.80 -3.37
C TYR A 123 -9.04 61.75 -4.37
N ASP A 124 -9.61 61.23 -5.46
CA ASP A 124 -10.26 62.04 -6.50
C ASP A 124 -11.71 62.41 -6.15
N TYR A 125 -12.29 61.83 -5.09
CA TYR A 125 -13.67 62.09 -4.68
C TYR A 125 -13.78 63.33 -3.78
N ASN A 126 -14.27 64.44 -4.35
CA ASN A 126 -14.48 65.70 -3.64
C ASN A 126 -15.78 65.75 -2.82
N MET A 127 -16.74 64.87 -3.10
CA MET A 127 -18.02 64.81 -2.39
C MET A 127 -17.97 63.79 -1.24
N PRO A 128 -18.16 64.21 0.03
CA PRO A 128 -18.05 63.31 1.18
C PRO A 128 -18.98 62.09 1.13
N GLN A 129 -20.19 62.25 0.61
CA GLN A 129 -21.16 61.16 0.48
C GLN A 129 -20.70 60.10 -0.53
N GLU A 130 -20.07 60.52 -1.62
CA GLU A 130 -19.54 59.62 -2.65
C GLU A 130 -18.31 58.89 -2.13
N LEU A 131 -17.39 59.61 -1.48
CA LEU A 131 -16.22 59.02 -0.83
C LEU A 131 -16.62 57.96 0.19
N PHE A 132 -17.60 58.26 1.05
CA PHE A 132 -18.10 57.32 2.04
C PHE A 132 -18.63 56.03 1.39
N LYS A 133 -19.40 56.16 0.30
CA LYS A 133 -19.90 55.00 -0.46
C LYS A 133 -18.75 54.14 -1.01
N GLN A 134 -17.70 54.76 -1.56
CA GLN A 134 -16.54 54.00 -2.08
C GLN A 134 -15.73 53.33 -0.96
N LEU A 135 -15.59 53.98 0.20
CA LEU A 135 -14.96 53.38 1.38
C LEU A 135 -15.75 52.17 1.90
N GLN A 136 -17.08 52.23 1.89
CA GLN A 136 -17.92 51.07 2.23
C GLN A 136 -17.68 49.90 1.27
N LEU A 137 -17.63 50.15 -0.04
CA LEU A 137 -17.34 49.11 -1.03
C LEU A 137 -15.95 48.48 -0.82
N GLN A 138 -14.93 49.28 -0.49
CA GLN A 138 -13.60 48.78 -0.14
C GLN A 138 -13.60 47.96 1.16
N SER A 139 -14.35 48.40 2.18
CA SER A 139 -14.50 47.67 3.43
C SER A 139 -15.17 46.31 3.21
N GLU A 140 -16.21 46.25 2.39
CA GLU A 140 -16.88 45.00 2.00
C GLU A 140 -15.94 44.07 1.22
N ALA A 141 -15.13 44.61 0.29
CA ALA A 141 -14.15 43.84 -0.46
C ALA A 141 -13.07 43.21 0.45
N CYS A 142 -12.53 43.99 1.40
CA CYS A 142 -11.63 43.48 2.43
C CYS A 142 -12.30 42.41 3.31
N GLY A 143 -13.56 42.65 3.71
CA GLY A 143 -14.35 41.68 4.46
C GLY A 143 -14.53 40.35 3.73
N ALA A 144 -14.77 40.38 2.42
CA ALA A 144 -14.90 39.18 1.59
C ALA A 144 -13.57 38.39 1.48
N ILE A 145 -12.43 39.08 1.45
CA ILE A 145 -11.11 38.43 1.47
C ILE A 145 -10.89 37.72 2.81
N LEU A 146 -11.16 38.40 3.93
CA LEU A 146 -11.03 37.82 5.26
C LEU A 146 -11.96 36.61 5.43
N ALA A 147 -13.22 36.71 4.98
CA ALA A 147 -14.17 35.61 5.04
C ALA A 147 -13.71 34.38 4.24
N SER A 148 -13.06 34.57 3.08
CA SER A 148 -12.45 33.48 2.30
C SER A 148 -11.37 32.74 3.10
N LYS A 149 -10.48 33.51 3.74
CA LYS A 149 -9.39 32.98 4.58
C LYS A 149 -9.91 32.25 5.81
N ASP A 150 -10.89 32.84 6.50
CA ASP A 150 -11.53 32.22 7.66
C ASP A 150 -12.24 30.92 7.30
N GLY A 151 -12.86 30.86 6.11
CA GLY A 151 -13.43 29.64 5.56
C GLY A 151 -12.36 28.56 5.38
N LEU A 152 -11.23 28.90 4.76
CA LEU A 152 -10.12 27.95 4.57
C LEU A 152 -9.51 27.49 5.91
N ILE A 153 -9.39 28.38 6.89
CA ILE A 153 -8.92 28.04 8.24
C ILE A 153 -9.86 27.03 8.90
N LYS A 154 -11.18 27.26 8.83
CA LYS A 154 -12.18 26.33 9.39
C LYS A 154 -12.15 24.96 8.71
N ASP A 155 -11.99 24.94 7.39
CA ASP A 155 -11.81 23.70 6.61
C ASP A 155 -10.60 22.91 7.13
N PHE A 156 -9.47 23.57 7.36
CA PHE A 156 -8.25 22.92 7.85
C PHE A 156 -8.31 22.51 9.32
N GLN A 157 -8.97 23.30 10.17
CA GLN A 157 -9.25 22.89 11.54
C GLN A 157 -10.13 21.65 11.61
N THR A 158 -11.13 21.54 10.72
CA THR A 158 -11.99 20.36 10.62
C THR A 158 -11.20 19.14 10.16
N GLN A 159 -10.33 19.31 9.16
CA GLN A 159 -9.43 18.24 8.71
C GLN A 159 -8.46 17.79 9.81
N LEU A 160 -7.96 18.72 10.62
CA LEU A 160 -7.06 18.40 11.74
C LEU A 160 -7.79 17.56 12.81
N LYS A 161 -9.02 17.92 13.18
CA LYS A 161 -9.83 17.12 14.11
C LYS A 161 -10.10 15.72 13.57
N ALA A 162 -10.50 15.62 12.29
CA ALA A 162 -10.69 14.33 11.64
C ALA A 162 -9.40 13.48 11.64
N LYS A 163 -8.23 14.13 11.54
CA LYS A 163 -6.92 13.46 11.63
C LYS A 163 -6.63 12.92 13.02
N ASP A 164 -6.98 13.67 14.06
CA ASP A 164 -6.83 13.21 15.44
C ASP A 164 -7.72 11.97 15.70
N GLU A 165 -8.96 11.98 15.20
CA GLU A 165 -9.87 10.84 15.27
C GLU A 165 -9.35 9.63 14.50
N GLU A 166 -8.91 9.83 13.24
CA GLU A 166 -8.30 8.79 12.42
C GLU A 166 -7.04 8.19 13.08
N TYR A 167 -6.24 9.01 13.77
CA TYR A 167 -5.03 8.56 14.47
C TYR A 167 -5.37 7.62 15.64
N VAL A 168 -6.38 7.97 16.45
CA VAL A 168 -6.83 7.10 17.55
C VAL A 168 -7.35 5.76 17.03
N VAL A 169 -8.09 5.76 15.92
CA VAL A 169 -8.56 4.52 15.28
C VAL A 169 -7.37 3.71 14.75
N ALA A 170 -6.41 4.35 14.08
CA ALA A 170 -5.23 3.68 13.54
C ALA A 170 -4.39 3.01 14.63
N LEU A 171 -4.24 3.65 15.80
CA LEU A 171 -3.54 3.05 16.94
C LEU A 171 -4.22 1.77 17.43
N LYS A 172 -5.56 1.73 17.47
CA LYS A 172 -6.31 0.52 17.86
C LYS A 172 -6.12 -0.60 16.85
N VAL A 173 -6.31 -0.29 15.56
CA VAL A 173 -6.12 -1.26 14.47
C VAL A 173 -4.69 -1.82 14.50
N GLN A 174 -3.69 -0.96 14.68
CA GLN A 174 -2.30 -1.40 14.77
C GLN A 174 -2.05 -2.31 15.97
N ALA A 175 -2.66 -2.03 17.12
CA ALA A 175 -2.55 -2.89 18.29
C ALA A 175 -3.17 -4.27 18.02
N ASP A 176 -4.37 -4.29 17.43
CA ASP A 176 -5.10 -5.52 17.09
C ASP A 176 -4.34 -6.36 16.04
N ASP A 177 -3.73 -5.70 15.03
CA ASP A 177 -2.91 -6.36 14.00
C ASP A 177 -1.65 -7.02 14.59
N VAL A 178 -1.00 -6.33 15.54
CA VAL A 178 0.18 -6.86 16.25
C VAL A 178 -0.22 -8.04 17.12
N GLU A 179 -1.32 -7.94 17.86
CA GLU A 179 -1.85 -9.04 18.69
C GLU A 179 -2.17 -10.27 17.82
N THR A 180 -2.89 -10.07 16.72
CA THR A 180 -3.23 -11.13 15.76
C THR A 180 -1.97 -11.80 15.19
N LEU A 181 -0.94 -11.03 14.86
CA LEU A 181 0.32 -11.57 14.35
C LEU A 181 1.04 -12.41 15.41
N VAL A 182 1.10 -11.93 16.66
CA VAL A 182 1.73 -12.63 17.78
C VAL A 182 1.00 -13.93 18.09
N ASP A 183 -0.34 -13.91 18.12
CA ASP A 183 -1.17 -15.09 18.35
C ASP A 183 -0.95 -16.13 17.27
N ARG A 184 -0.93 -15.72 15.99
CA ARG A 184 -0.71 -16.65 14.89
C ARG A 184 0.68 -17.26 14.92
N MET A 185 1.72 -16.46 15.20
CA MET A 185 3.09 -16.97 15.36
C MET A 185 3.20 -17.95 16.53
N SER A 186 2.55 -17.65 17.65
CA SER A 186 2.53 -18.53 18.83
C SER A 186 1.81 -19.84 18.56
N GLN A 187 0.70 -19.79 17.83
CA GLN A 187 -0.02 -20.97 17.36
C GLN A 187 0.83 -21.80 16.39
N GLN A 188 1.48 -21.16 15.42
CA GLN A 188 2.36 -21.83 14.46
C GLN A 188 3.54 -22.52 15.14
N TYR A 189 4.05 -21.96 16.24
CA TYR A 189 5.09 -22.60 17.06
C TYR A 189 4.57 -23.86 17.76
N ARG A 190 3.40 -23.77 18.43
CA ARG A 190 2.79 -24.93 19.12
C ARG A 190 2.45 -26.07 18.16
N GLU A 191 1.80 -25.76 17.04
CA GLU A 191 1.47 -26.74 16.00
C GLU A 191 2.72 -27.43 15.44
N MET A 192 3.82 -26.68 15.31
CA MET A 192 5.09 -27.24 14.86
C MET A 192 5.72 -28.16 15.89
N GLN A 193 5.65 -27.82 17.19
CA GLN A 193 6.12 -28.70 18.27
C GLN A 193 5.33 -30.01 18.29
N GLU A 194 4.01 -29.95 18.21
CA GLU A 194 3.12 -31.13 18.16
C GLU A 194 3.43 -32.00 16.94
N GLU A 195 3.65 -31.41 15.77
CA GLU A 195 4.03 -32.17 14.56
C GLU A 195 5.43 -32.82 14.72
N TYR A 196 6.41 -32.14 15.31
CA TYR A 196 7.73 -32.74 15.58
C TYR A 196 7.63 -33.93 16.53
N GLU A 197 6.82 -33.83 17.59
CA GLU A 197 6.58 -34.94 18.54
C GLU A 197 5.90 -36.13 17.84
N LEU A 198 4.86 -35.86 17.05
CA LEU A 198 4.13 -36.89 16.30
C LEU A 198 5.04 -37.60 15.29
N GLU A 199 5.81 -36.86 14.51
CA GLU A 199 6.70 -37.42 13.50
C GLU A 199 7.85 -38.22 14.13
N LEU A 200 8.37 -37.77 15.29
CA LEU A 200 9.35 -38.55 16.05
C LEU A 200 8.77 -39.89 16.53
N GLU A 201 7.56 -39.87 17.10
CA GLU A 201 6.86 -41.08 17.53
C GLU A 201 6.65 -42.06 16.35
N GLN A 202 6.21 -41.56 15.19
CA GLN A 202 6.03 -42.39 14.00
C GLN A 202 7.34 -43.02 13.50
N ILE A 203 8.45 -42.27 13.56
CA ILE A 203 9.79 -42.77 13.23
C ILE A 203 10.17 -43.90 14.19
N GLU A 204 10.05 -43.69 15.51
CA GLU A 204 10.36 -44.70 16.52
C GLU A 204 9.55 -45.99 16.31
N ASP A 205 8.24 -45.84 16.08
CA ASP A 205 7.32 -46.93 15.80
C ASP A 205 7.71 -47.73 14.54
N ALA A 206 8.15 -47.04 13.49
CA ALA A 206 8.60 -47.68 12.25
C ALA A 206 9.88 -48.49 12.46
N PHE A 207 10.80 -48.02 13.32
CA PHE A 207 12.01 -48.76 13.68
C PHE A 207 11.70 -49.95 14.59
N LEU A 208 10.79 -49.81 15.57
CA LEU A 208 10.37 -50.91 16.44
C LEU A 208 9.68 -52.04 15.66
N LYS A 209 8.82 -51.70 14.70
CA LYS A 209 8.13 -52.67 13.83
C LYS A 209 9.04 -53.32 12.77
N ALA A 210 10.24 -52.78 12.56
CA ALA A 210 11.23 -53.32 11.62
C ALA A 210 12.25 -54.27 12.29
N ARG A 211 12.15 -54.48 13.60
CA ARG A 211 12.93 -55.42 14.40
C ARG A 211 12.23 -56.76 14.55
#